data_AF-A0A849XQY3-F1
#
_entry.id   AF-A0A849XQY3-F1
#
_cell.length_a   1.000
_cell.length_b   1.000
_cell.length_c   1.000
_cell.angle_alpha   90.00
_cell.angle_beta   90.00
_cell.angle_gamma   90.00
#
_symmetry.space_group_name_H-M   'P 1'
#
loop_
_entity.id
_entity.type
_entity.pdbx_description
1 polymer ?
#
loop_
_entity_poly.entity_id
_entity_poly.type
_entity_poly.pdbx_seq_one_letter_code
_entity_poly.pdbx_strand_id
1 'polypeptide(L)'
;MRIHDHGAFAGKECQGLGELAEIENALTEACGWHLILGNRVLIKCKKIAQLRTNRFTYPADLENQARSAVIHLDYPAFTRCFQQFMEAGLREVHSPQEIREVCIRFAYAVINTAKECGTLRDEDLLVQKILHTILNAVFWEEIMDAMLELFACIENDEKKQTSAELLVQKALSIIKECYSDGINLEETARRLHVTEQYLGTQLKKETGSSFTEIIRRYKIAHVKQLLLDTELKLNQIASMAGFSDPKYMSKVFKQEVGMLPNEYRRMNT
;
A
#
# COMPACT_ATOMS: atom_id res chain seq x y z
N MET A 1 -16.48 -25.85 -5.19
CA MET A 1 -15.37 -26.67 -5.70
C MET A 1 -15.34 -26.52 -7.22
N ARG A 2 -14.68 -25.47 -7.74
CA ARG A 2 -14.46 -25.31 -9.19
C ARG A 2 -13.20 -26.13 -9.51
N ILE A 3 -13.38 -27.29 -10.11
CA ILE A 3 -12.28 -28.05 -10.68
C ILE A 3 -11.93 -27.33 -11.98
N HIS A 4 -10.90 -26.49 -11.94
CA HIS A 4 -10.37 -25.89 -13.16
C HIS A 4 -9.64 -27.01 -13.93
N ASP A 5 -10.23 -27.49 -15.04
CA ASP A 5 -9.64 -28.47 -15.97
C ASP A 5 -8.48 -27.84 -16.78
N HIS A 6 -7.41 -27.44 -16.07
CA HIS A 6 -6.20 -26.88 -16.65
C HIS A 6 -5.10 -27.95 -16.61
N GLY A 7 -4.63 -28.38 -17.79
CA GLY A 7 -3.50 -29.28 -17.92
C GLY A 7 -2.27 -28.52 -18.39
N ALA A 8 -1.22 -28.52 -17.58
CA ALA A 8 0.12 -28.09 -17.98
C ALA A 8 0.86 -29.29 -18.55
N PHE A 9 1.25 -29.22 -19.82
CA PHE A 9 1.90 -30.32 -20.50
C PHE A 9 3.26 -29.86 -21.04
N ALA A 10 4.34 -30.37 -20.46
CA ALA A 10 5.70 -30.17 -20.96
C ALA A 10 6.33 -31.52 -21.31
N GLY A 11 7.19 -31.54 -22.33
CA GLY A 11 7.86 -32.76 -22.78
C GLY A 11 9.32 -32.55 -23.17
N LYS A 12 10.18 -33.47 -22.74
CA LYS A 12 11.60 -33.59 -23.10
C LYS A 12 11.96 -35.06 -23.25
N GLU A 13 12.69 -35.42 -24.31
CA GLU A 13 13.23 -36.77 -24.52
C GLU A 13 14.44 -36.99 -23.60
N CYS A 14 14.50 -38.14 -22.93
CA CYS A 14 15.57 -38.53 -22.01
C CYS A 14 16.44 -39.62 -22.65
N GLN A 15 17.77 -39.52 -22.55
CA GLN A 15 18.69 -40.56 -23.05
C GLN A 15 19.25 -41.48 -21.95
N GLY A 16 19.00 -41.19 -20.66
CA GLY A 16 19.40 -42.05 -19.55
C GLY A 16 18.92 -41.59 -18.17
N LEU A 17 18.87 -42.50 -17.19
CA LEU A 17 18.34 -42.26 -15.83
C LEU A 17 19.12 -41.17 -15.03
N GLY A 18 20.38 -40.90 -15.38
CA GLY A 18 21.20 -39.88 -14.72
C GLY A 18 20.76 -38.44 -14.99
N GLU A 19 19.95 -38.21 -16.02
CA GLU A 19 19.50 -36.87 -16.45
C GLU A 19 18.16 -36.45 -15.83
N LEU A 20 17.55 -37.30 -14.99
CA LEU A 20 16.19 -37.09 -14.48
C LEU A 20 16.02 -35.77 -13.72
N ALA A 21 16.97 -35.40 -12.85
CA ALA A 21 16.91 -34.15 -12.09
C ALA A 21 17.02 -32.91 -13.00
N GLU A 22 17.86 -32.96 -14.03
CA GLU A 22 17.98 -31.87 -15.02
C GLU A 22 16.73 -31.75 -15.90
N ILE A 23 16.09 -32.88 -16.21
CA ILE A 23 14.84 -32.92 -16.97
C ILE A 23 13.69 -32.37 -16.13
N GLU A 24 13.59 -32.72 -14.85
CA GLU A 24 12.58 -32.18 -13.94
C GLU A 24 12.64 -30.64 -13.87
N ASN A 25 13.84 -30.08 -13.73
CA ASN A 25 14.04 -28.63 -13.76
C ASN A 25 13.63 -28.04 -15.11
N ALA A 26 14.06 -28.63 -16.22
CA ALA A 26 13.72 -28.17 -17.57
C ALA A 26 12.20 -28.24 -17.87
N LEU A 27 11.50 -29.25 -17.34
CA LEU A 27 10.06 -29.38 -17.46
C LEU A 27 9.33 -28.32 -16.61
N THR A 28 9.84 -28.05 -15.41
CA THR A 28 9.29 -27.01 -14.52
C THR A 28 9.41 -25.62 -15.16
N GLU A 29 10.56 -25.30 -15.75
CA GLU A 29 10.75 -24.07 -16.53
C GLU A 29 9.83 -24.02 -17.74
N ALA A 30 9.69 -25.14 -18.47
CA ALA A 30 8.82 -25.25 -19.62
C ALA A 30 7.33 -25.07 -19.26
N CYS A 31 6.91 -25.53 -18.09
CA CYS A 31 5.55 -25.32 -17.60
C CYS A 31 5.22 -23.83 -17.45
N GLY A 32 6.17 -22.98 -17.02
CA GLY A 32 5.95 -21.54 -16.91
C GLY A 32 5.55 -20.85 -18.23
N TRP A 33 5.85 -21.45 -19.38
CA TRP A 33 5.45 -20.92 -20.69
C TRP A 33 3.95 -21.06 -20.99
N HIS A 34 3.19 -21.80 -20.18
CA HIS A 34 1.73 -21.81 -20.26
C HIS A 34 1.11 -20.44 -19.92
N LEU A 35 1.83 -19.57 -19.19
CA LEU A 35 1.44 -18.16 -18.99
C LEU A 35 1.29 -17.41 -20.32
N ILE A 36 2.00 -17.82 -21.37
CA ILE A 36 1.97 -17.12 -22.67
C ILE A 36 1.26 -17.97 -23.73
N LEU A 37 1.53 -19.28 -23.74
CA LEU A 37 1.02 -20.19 -24.77
C LEU A 37 -0.39 -20.72 -24.49
N GLY A 38 -0.92 -20.45 -23.29
CA GLY A 38 -2.25 -20.84 -22.87
C GLY A 38 -2.38 -22.31 -22.46
N ASN A 39 -3.62 -22.70 -22.15
CA ASN A 39 -3.91 -23.96 -21.49
C ASN A 39 -4.00 -25.12 -22.50
N ARG A 40 -3.73 -26.35 -22.04
CA ARG A 40 -3.88 -27.59 -22.85
C ARG A 40 -2.99 -27.65 -24.10
N VAL A 41 -1.85 -26.98 -24.07
CA VAL A 41 -0.84 -27.04 -25.13
C VAL A 41 0.33 -27.89 -24.66
N LEU A 42 0.76 -28.88 -25.45
CA LEU A 42 2.01 -29.60 -25.17
C LEU A 42 3.21 -28.75 -25.58
N ILE A 43 3.95 -28.25 -24.61
CA ILE A 43 5.16 -27.46 -24.80
C ILE A 43 6.36 -28.40 -24.87
N LYS A 44 6.92 -28.56 -26.07
CA LYS A 44 8.19 -29.26 -26.27
C LYS A 44 9.34 -28.32 -25.92
N CYS A 45 10.26 -28.75 -25.04
CA CYS A 45 11.38 -27.91 -24.60
C CYS A 45 12.24 -27.38 -25.76
N LYS A 46 12.42 -28.18 -26.83
CA LYS A 46 13.12 -27.78 -28.07
C LYS A 46 12.49 -26.57 -28.77
N LYS A 47 11.17 -26.40 -28.66
CA LYS A 47 10.42 -25.29 -29.28
C LYS A 47 10.57 -24.00 -28.48
N ILE A 48 10.74 -24.08 -27.17
CA ILE A 48 10.98 -22.93 -26.28
C ILE A 48 12.28 -22.23 -26.66
N ALA A 49 13.36 -22.99 -26.86
CA ALA A 49 14.67 -22.46 -27.23
C ALA A 49 14.69 -21.68 -28.56
N GLN A 50 13.63 -21.81 -29.37
CA GLN A 50 13.47 -21.13 -30.66
C GLN A 50 12.56 -19.90 -30.57
N LEU A 51 11.88 -19.66 -29.43
CA LEU A 51 11.01 -18.51 -29.24
C LEU A 51 11.86 -17.25 -29.04
N ARG A 52 11.49 -16.18 -29.73
CA ARG A 52 12.01 -14.83 -29.46
C ARG A 52 11.06 -14.15 -28.49
N THR A 53 11.61 -13.68 -27.37
CA THR A 53 10.86 -12.92 -26.37
C THR A 53 11.05 -11.43 -26.59
N ASN A 54 9.96 -10.68 -26.50
CA ASN A 54 9.98 -9.23 -26.49
C ASN A 54 9.96 -8.72 -25.05
N ARG A 55 10.44 -7.48 -24.86
CA ARG A 55 10.35 -6.82 -23.55
C ARG A 55 8.92 -6.36 -23.31
N PHE A 56 8.38 -6.65 -22.12
CA PHE A 56 7.06 -6.20 -21.74
C PHE A 56 7.06 -4.70 -21.46
N THR A 57 6.26 -3.93 -22.20
CA THR A 57 6.11 -2.49 -21.97
C THR A 57 5.06 -2.28 -20.89
N TYR A 58 5.51 -1.86 -19.70
CA TYR A 58 4.65 -1.69 -18.53
C TYR A 58 3.57 -0.62 -18.76
N PRO A 59 2.26 -0.95 -18.72
CA PRO A 59 1.19 -0.01 -18.97
C PRO A 59 0.90 0.86 -17.74
N ALA A 60 1.56 2.01 -17.64
CA ALA A 60 1.41 2.94 -16.52
C ALA A 60 -0.03 3.46 -16.34
N ASP A 61 -0.80 3.59 -17.42
CA ASP A 61 -2.20 4.01 -17.36
C ASP A 61 -3.08 3.01 -16.62
N LEU A 62 -2.82 1.70 -16.79
CA LEU A 62 -3.53 0.65 -16.07
C LEU A 62 -3.12 0.59 -14.60
N GLU A 63 -1.84 0.85 -14.29
CA GLU A 63 -1.40 1.02 -12.90
C GLU A 63 -2.21 2.14 -12.22
N ASN A 64 -2.30 3.31 -12.85
CA ASN A 64 -3.07 4.45 -12.33
C ASN A 64 -4.57 4.15 -12.15
N GLN A 65 -5.17 3.44 -13.11
CA GLN A 65 -6.57 3.00 -13.01
C GLN A 65 -6.77 2.02 -11.84
N ALA A 66 -5.85 1.07 -11.64
CA ALA A 66 -5.90 0.16 -10.52
C ALA A 66 -5.76 0.89 -9.18
N ARG A 67 -4.86 1.86 -9.08
CA ARG A 67 -4.72 2.72 -7.89
C ARG A 67 -6.01 3.48 -7.60
N SER A 68 -6.62 4.09 -8.62
CA SER A 68 -7.92 4.76 -8.47
C SER A 68 -9.02 3.81 -8.00
N ALA A 69 -9.05 2.58 -8.55
CA ALA A 69 -10.02 1.57 -8.14
C ALA A 69 -9.83 1.14 -6.67
N VAL A 70 -8.59 1.04 -6.19
CA VAL A 70 -8.29 0.79 -4.76
C VAL A 70 -8.76 1.94 -3.88
N ILE A 71 -8.47 3.19 -4.26
CA ILE A 71 -8.86 4.39 -3.50
C ILE A 71 -10.39 4.49 -3.35
N HIS A 72 -11.15 4.09 -4.37
CA HIS A 72 -12.61 4.15 -4.39
C HIS A 72 -13.28 2.81 -4.06
N LEU A 73 -12.50 1.77 -3.78
CA LEU A 73 -12.97 0.40 -3.51
C LEU A 73 -13.90 -0.15 -4.61
N ASP A 74 -13.60 0.19 -5.86
CA ASP A 74 -14.35 -0.21 -7.03
C ASP A 74 -13.81 -1.56 -7.57
N TYR A 75 -14.31 -2.65 -6.97
CA TYR A 75 -13.96 -4.02 -7.36
C TYR A 75 -14.23 -4.32 -8.86
N PRO A 76 -15.37 -3.93 -9.46
CA PRO A 76 -15.60 -4.08 -10.90
C PRO A 76 -14.60 -3.32 -11.78
N ALA A 77 -14.21 -2.10 -11.40
CA ALA A 77 -13.19 -1.35 -12.14
C ALA A 77 -11.83 -2.01 -12.04
N PHE A 78 -11.44 -2.47 -10.84
CA PHE A 78 -10.17 -3.18 -10.63
C PHE A 78 -10.10 -4.46 -11.47
N THR A 79 -11.16 -5.28 -11.45
CA THR A 79 -11.24 -6.53 -12.21
C THR A 79 -11.05 -6.28 -13.72
N ARG A 80 -11.75 -5.28 -14.28
CA ARG A 80 -11.61 -4.91 -15.69
C ARG A 80 -10.20 -4.39 -16.00
N CYS A 81 -9.64 -3.57 -15.12
CA CYS A 81 -8.29 -3.04 -15.28
C CYS A 81 -7.25 -4.16 -15.33
N PHE A 82 -7.35 -5.14 -14.42
CA PHE A 82 -6.40 -6.25 -14.39
C PHE A 82 -6.59 -7.22 -15.57
N GLN A 83 -7.83 -7.40 -16.06
CA GLN A 83 -8.08 -8.12 -17.32
C GLN A 83 -7.40 -7.44 -18.52
N GLN A 84 -7.49 -6.12 -18.63
CA GLN A 84 -6.80 -5.37 -19.70
C GLN A 84 -5.27 -5.47 -19.58
N PHE A 85 -4.75 -5.53 -18.36
CA PHE A 85 -3.32 -5.73 -18.10
C PHE A 85 -2.87 -7.12 -18.58
N MET A 86 -3.63 -8.16 -18.25
CA MET A 86 -3.40 -9.53 -18.73
C MET A 86 -3.47 -9.61 -20.26
N GLU A 87 -4.46 -8.99 -20.89
CA GLU A 87 -4.58 -8.94 -22.34
C GLU A 87 -3.36 -8.28 -22.99
N ALA A 88 -2.82 -7.21 -22.39
CA ALA A 88 -1.57 -6.60 -22.86
C ALA A 88 -0.38 -7.58 -22.78
N GLY A 89 -0.32 -8.39 -21.72
CA GLY A 89 0.65 -9.48 -21.52
C GLY A 89 0.59 -10.60 -22.55
N LEU A 90 -0.55 -10.76 -23.22
CA LEU A 90 -0.78 -11.82 -24.21
C LEU A 90 -0.62 -11.33 -25.66
N ARG A 91 -0.42 -10.02 -25.90
CA ARG A 91 -0.27 -9.46 -27.26
C ARG A 91 1.02 -9.88 -27.94
N GLU A 92 2.09 -10.01 -27.16
CA GLU A 92 3.40 -10.41 -27.63
C GLU A 92 3.93 -11.58 -26.80
N VAL A 93 4.94 -12.27 -27.32
CA VAL A 93 5.57 -13.37 -26.61
C VAL A 93 6.61 -12.79 -25.65
N HIS A 94 6.38 -12.95 -24.36
CA HIS A 94 7.29 -12.53 -23.29
C HIS A 94 7.88 -13.74 -22.57
N SER A 95 8.97 -13.53 -21.83
CA SER A 95 9.47 -14.60 -20.96
C SER A 95 8.55 -14.76 -19.74
N PRO A 96 8.33 -15.99 -19.23
CA PRO A 96 7.54 -16.21 -18.01
C PRO A 96 8.06 -15.41 -16.81
N GLN A 97 9.39 -15.28 -16.69
CA GLN A 97 10.00 -14.50 -15.62
C GLN A 97 9.64 -13.01 -15.71
N GLU A 98 9.70 -12.44 -16.91
CA GLU A 98 9.35 -11.02 -17.12
C GLU A 98 7.88 -10.75 -16.81
N ILE A 99 6.97 -11.64 -17.22
CA ILE A 99 5.54 -11.53 -16.85
C ILE A 99 5.38 -11.52 -15.33
N ARG A 100 6.05 -12.42 -14.62
CA ARG A 100 5.99 -12.48 -13.15
C ARG A 100 6.51 -11.20 -12.51
N GLU A 101 7.64 -10.67 -12.97
CA GLU A 101 8.21 -9.42 -12.47
C GLU A 101 7.26 -8.23 -12.65
N VAL A 102 6.61 -8.14 -13.81
CA VAL A 102 5.65 -7.07 -14.11
C VAL A 102 4.37 -7.21 -13.28
N CYS A 103 3.86 -8.43 -13.09
CA CYS A 103 2.74 -8.72 -12.20
C CYS A 103 3.07 -8.37 -10.74
N ILE A 104 4.28 -8.71 -10.26
CA ILE A 104 4.75 -8.34 -8.92
C ILE A 104 4.78 -6.81 -8.77
N ARG A 105 5.33 -6.09 -9.76
CA ARG A 105 5.34 -4.62 -9.74
C ARG A 105 3.92 -4.05 -9.64
N PHE A 106 2.99 -4.58 -10.42
CA PHE A 106 1.59 -4.15 -10.38
C PHE A 106 0.92 -4.46 -9.03
N ALA A 107 1.15 -5.65 -8.47
CA ALA A 107 0.68 -6.01 -7.14
C ALA A 107 1.22 -5.07 -6.06
N TYR A 108 2.51 -4.71 -6.12
CA TYR A 108 3.09 -3.73 -5.20
C TYR A 108 2.48 -2.34 -5.32
N ALA A 109 2.13 -1.88 -6.53
CA ALA A 109 1.46 -0.60 -6.70
C ALA A 109 0.09 -0.57 -6.00
N VAL A 110 -0.66 -1.68 -6.09
CA VAL A 110 -1.95 -1.89 -5.39
C VAL A 110 -1.76 -1.93 -3.88
N ILE A 111 -0.82 -2.75 -3.40
CA ILE A 111 -0.47 -2.91 -1.98
C ILE A 111 -0.06 -1.55 -1.37
N ASN A 112 0.84 -0.82 -2.01
CA ASN A 112 1.31 0.46 -1.51
C ASN A 112 0.19 1.50 -1.48
N THR A 113 -0.68 1.52 -2.49
CA THR A 113 -1.84 2.42 -2.50
C THR A 113 -2.80 2.09 -1.36
N ALA A 114 -3.08 0.81 -1.11
CA ALA A 114 -3.92 0.40 0.01
C ALA A 114 -3.28 0.75 1.38
N LYS A 115 -1.96 0.61 1.52
CA LYS A 115 -1.22 1.06 2.72
C LYS A 115 -1.33 2.57 2.92
N GLU A 116 -1.19 3.37 1.86
CA GLU A 116 -1.36 4.83 1.88
C GLU A 116 -2.79 5.23 2.29
N CYS A 117 -3.80 4.47 1.84
CA CYS A 117 -5.20 4.66 2.25
C CYS A 117 -5.49 4.18 3.68
N GLY A 118 -4.57 3.47 4.32
CA GLY A 118 -4.75 2.90 5.66
C GLY A 118 -5.67 1.68 5.71
N THR A 119 -6.04 1.12 4.55
CA THR A 119 -6.87 -0.07 4.39
C THR A 119 -6.06 -1.38 4.45
N LEU A 120 -4.74 -1.28 4.69
CA LEU A 120 -3.79 -2.38 4.68
C LEU A 120 -2.80 -2.27 5.85
N ARG A 121 -2.80 -3.17 6.86
CA ARG A 121 -1.98 -2.98 8.10
C ARG A 121 -1.21 -4.18 8.66
N ASP A 122 -1.76 -5.40 8.69
CA ASP A 122 -1.11 -6.60 9.27
C ASP A 122 -0.98 -7.73 8.23
N GLU A 123 -0.07 -7.55 7.27
CA GLU A 123 -0.20 -8.23 5.98
C GLU A 123 1.06 -8.82 5.39
N ASP A 124 2.13 -8.91 6.18
CA ASP A 124 3.36 -9.55 5.71
C ASP A 124 3.07 -10.98 5.23
N LEU A 125 2.15 -11.70 5.88
CA LEU A 125 1.74 -13.04 5.44
C LEU A 125 0.90 -13.02 4.15
N LEU A 126 -0.01 -12.05 3.99
CA LEU A 126 -0.81 -11.93 2.76
C LEU A 126 0.08 -11.55 1.58
N VAL A 127 0.93 -10.53 1.74
CA VAL A 127 1.89 -10.09 0.73
C VAL A 127 2.82 -11.24 0.35
N GLN A 128 3.36 -11.98 1.33
CA GLN A 128 4.16 -13.18 1.06
C GLN A 128 3.39 -14.23 0.27
N LYS A 129 2.13 -14.51 0.63
CA LYS A 129 1.27 -15.45 -0.08
C LYS A 129 1.05 -15.01 -1.53
N ILE A 130 0.67 -13.76 -1.76
CA ILE A 130 0.43 -13.20 -3.10
C ILE A 130 1.70 -13.28 -3.96
N LEU A 131 2.84 -12.84 -3.43
CA LEU A 131 4.11 -12.88 -4.16
C LEU A 131 4.53 -14.31 -4.47
N HIS A 132 4.37 -15.23 -3.52
CA HIS A 132 4.66 -16.65 -3.73
C HIS A 132 3.77 -17.26 -4.83
N THR A 133 2.48 -16.93 -4.85
CA THR A 133 1.55 -17.37 -5.89
C THR A 133 1.97 -16.82 -7.26
N ILE A 134 2.28 -15.52 -7.37
CA ILE A 134 2.69 -14.92 -8.65
C ILE A 134 4.00 -15.54 -9.15
N LEU A 135 4.99 -15.75 -8.27
CA LEU A 135 6.28 -16.32 -8.64
C LEU A 135 6.17 -17.76 -9.18
N ASN A 136 5.24 -18.54 -8.64
CA ASN A 136 5.06 -19.95 -9.01
C ASN A 136 3.91 -20.18 -10.00
N ALA A 137 3.22 -19.12 -10.44
CA ALA A 137 2.11 -19.24 -11.37
C ALA A 137 2.55 -19.87 -12.70
N VAL A 138 1.72 -20.79 -13.17
CA VAL A 138 1.78 -21.48 -14.46
C VAL A 138 0.73 -20.89 -15.40
N PHE A 139 -0.37 -20.36 -14.87
CA PHE A 139 -1.51 -19.81 -15.61
C PHE A 139 -1.90 -18.40 -15.12
N TRP A 140 -2.48 -17.61 -16.01
CA TRP A 140 -2.94 -16.25 -15.69
C TRP A 140 -4.09 -16.25 -14.69
N GLU A 141 -4.92 -17.29 -14.70
CA GLU A 141 -6.03 -17.46 -13.77
C GLU A 141 -5.54 -17.51 -12.32
N GLU A 142 -4.38 -18.11 -12.06
CA GLU A 142 -3.79 -18.15 -10.71
C GLU A 142 -3.36 -16.74 -10.25
N ILE A 143 -2.81 -15.95 -11.16
CA ILE A 143 -2.43 -14.56 -10.90
C ILE A 143 -3.69 -13.70 -10.71
N MET A 144 -4.72 -13.90 -11.54
CA MET A 144 -6.01 -13.22 -11.42
C MET A 144 -6.65 -13.49 -10.07
N ASP A 145 -6.75 -14.76 -9.66
CA ASP A 145 -7.32 -15.14 -8.38
C ASP A 145 -6.54 -14.53 -7.21
N ALA A 146 -5.21 -14.51 -7.28
CA ALA A 146 -4.36 -13.85 -6.27
C ALA A 146 -4.63 -12.33 -6.20
N MET A 147 -4.75 -11.66 -7.34
CA MET A 147 -5.00 -10.21 -7.38
C MET A 147 -6.41 -9.85 -6.89
N LEU A 148 -7.40 -10.68 -7.18
CA LEU A 148 -8.76 -10.52 -6.66
C LEU A 148 -8.83 -10.83 -5.16
N GLU A 149 -8.10 -11.82 -4.67
CA GLU A 149 -7.97 -12.10 -3.22
C GLU A 149 -7.34 -10.90 -2.50
N LEU A 150 -6.27 -10.32 -3.06
CA LEU A 150 -5.65 -9.10 -2.53
C LEU A 150 -6.66 -7.96 -2.42
N PHE A 151 -7.45 -7.70 -3.47
CA PHE A 151 -8.46 -6.65 -3.43
C PHE A 151 -9.60 -6.94 -2.44
N ALA A 152 -10.05 -8.19 -2.36
CA ALA A 152 -11.07 -8.59 -1.40
C ALA A 152 -10.59 -8.44 0.06
N CYS A 153 -9.30 -8.66 0.33
CA CYS A 153 -8.71 -8.37 1.64
C CYS A 153 -8.74 -6.87 1.96
N ILE A 154 -8.38 -6.01 0.99
CA ILE A 154 -8.47 -4.55 1.12
C ILE A 154 -9.90 -4.12 1.49
N GLU A 155 -10.90 -4.65 0.80
CA GLU A 155 -12.31 -4.34 1.05
C GLU A 155 -12.79 -4.86 2.42
N ASN A 156 -12.34 -6.06 2.82
CA ASN A 156 -12.74 -6.65 4.10
C ASN A 156 -12.09 -5.94 5.29
N ASP A 157 -10.85 -5.46 5.18
CA ASP A 157 -10.19 -4.72 6.25
C ASP A 157 -10.74 -3.30 6.39
N GLU A 158 -11.20 -2.67 5.30
CA GLU A 158 -12.03 -1.46 5.37
C GLU A 158 -13.37 -1.72 6.08
N LYS A 159 -14.04 -2.85 5.81
CA LYS A 159 -15.30 -3.24 6.47
C LYS A 159 -15.13 -3.67 7.93
N LYS A 160 -13.96 -4.20 8.31
CA LYS A 160 -13.64 -4.54 9.71
C LYS A 160 -13.29 -3.30 10.53
N GLN A 161 -12.82 -2.23 9.90
CA GLN A 161 -12.75 -0.92 10.55
C GLN A 161 -14.16 -0.43 10.82
N THR A 162 -14.48 -0.17 12.09
CA THR A 162 -15.68 0.61 12.36
C THR A 162 -15.55 1.94 11.62
N SER A 163 -16.61 2.41 10.95
CA SER A 163 -16.65 3.72 10.26
C SER A 163 -16.08 4.87 11.12
N ALA A 164 -16.15 4.69 12.43
CA ALA A 164 -15.70 5.58 13.47
C ALA A 164 -14.16 5.59 13.66
N GLU A 165 -13.42 4.50 13.43
CA GLU A 165 -11.95 4.45 13.45
C GLU A 165 -11.33 5.13 12.23
N LEU A 166 -11.86 4.85 11.03
CA LEU A 166 -11.44 5.50 9.78
C LEU A 166 -11.68 7.01 9.84
N LEU A 167 -12.81 7.43 10.41
CA LEU A 167 -13.10 8.84 10.65
C LEU A 167 -12.02 9.51 11.52
N VAL A 168 -11.61 8.85 12.60
CA VAL A 168 -10.56 9.37 13.50
C VAL A 168 -9.22 9.47 12.81
N GLN A 169 -8.84 8.48 12.01
CA GLN A 169 -7.56 8.51 11.30
C GLN A 169 -7.51 9.63 10.26
N LYS A 170 -8.59 9.81 9.48
CA LYS A 170 -8.69 10.93 8.54
C LYS A 170 -8.62 12.28 9.28
N ALA A 171 -9.28 12.38 10.44
CA ALA A 171 -9.19 13.57 11.28
C ALA A 171 -7.76 13.83 11.79
N LEU A 172 -7.04 12.80 12.24
CA LEU A 172 -5.66 12.92 12.67
C LEU A 172 -4.71 13.36 11.55
N SER A 173 -4.92 12.89 10.31
CA SER A 173 -4.15 13.35 9.15
C SER A 173 -4.36 14.84 8.89
N ILE A 174 -5.63 15.28 8.86
CA ILE A 174 -5.99 16.68 8.66
C ILE A 174 -5.38 17.56 9.76
N ILE A 175 -5.44 17.12 11.02
CA ILE A 175 -4.84 17.85 12.15
C ILE A 175 -3.33 17.94 11.97
N LYS A 176 -2.65 16.85 11.60
CA LYS A 176 -1.20 16.84 11.42
C LYS A 176 -0.73 17.79 10.32
N GLU A 177 -1.51 17.96 9.27
CA GLU A 177 -1.20 18.88 8.16
C GLU A 177 -1.52 20.35 8.50
N CYS A 178 -2.56 20.60 9.30
CA CYS A 178 -3.12 21.95 9.50
C CYS A 178 -2.97 22.51 10.92
N TYR A 179 -2.29 21.83 11.86
CA TYR A 179 -2.24 22.26 13.27
C TYR A 179 -1.60 23.64 13.47
N SER A 180 -0.67 24.04 12.58
CA SER A 180 -0.02 25.36 12.60
C SER A 180 -0.98 26.48 12.21
N ASP A 181 -2.00 26.18 11.41
CA ASP A 181 -2.80 27.17 10.67
C ASP A 181 -4.12 27.52 11.40
N GLY A 182 -4.25 27.10 12.67
CA GLY A 182 -5.41 27.44 13.48
C GLY A 182 -6.66 26.60 13.18
N ILE A 183 -6.49 25.38 12.68
CA ILE A 183 -7.61 24.46 12.45
C ILE A 183 -8.41 24.20 13.74
N ASN A 184 -9.74 24.13 13.60
CA ASN A 184 -10.66 23.83 14.69
C ASN A 184 -11.47 22.54 14.41
N LEU A 185 -12.18 22.07 15.42
CA LEU A 185 -12.92 20.80 15.35
C LEU A 185 -14.07 20.89 14.35
N GLU A 186 -14.78 22.01 14.31
CA GLU A 186 -15.88 22.30 13.38
C GLU A 186 -15.41 22.17 11.91
N GLU A 187 -14.29 22.79 11.58
CA GLU A 187 -13.69 22.75 10.25
C GLU A 187 -13.30 21.33 9.86
N THR A 188 -12.68 20.60 10.78
CA THR A 188 -12.26 19.21 10.56
C THR A 188 -13.48 18.32 10.34
N ALA A 189 -14.54 18.49 11.14
CA ALA A 189 -15.78 17.75 11.02
C ALA A 189 -16.48 18.04 9.68
N ARG A 190 -16.50 19.30 9.27
CA ARG A 190 -17.06 19.75 7.98
C ARG A 190 -16.35 19.09 6.79
N ARG A 191 -15.01 19.04 6.79
CA ARG A 191 -14.20 18.37 5.75
C ARG A 191 -14.45 16.86 5.69
N LEU A 192 -14.86 16.27 6.80
CA LEU A 192 -15.16 14.84 6.93
C LEU A 192 -16.66 14.53 6.81
N HIS A 193 -17.50 15.53 6.51
CA HIS A 193 -18.95 15.41 6.38
C HIS A 193 -19.65 14.81 7.61
N VAL A 194 -19.18 15.14 8.82
CA VAL A 194 -19.77 14.73 10.09
C VAL A 194 -20.08 15.93 10.99
N THR A 195 -20.85 15.70 12.05
CA THR A 195 -21.08 16.73 13.06
C THR A 195 -19.87 16.88 13.98
N GLU A 196 -19.62 18.11 14.45
CA GLU A 196 -18.53 18.42 15.40
C GLU A 196 -18.61 17.53 16.66
N GLN A 197 -19.82 17.37 17.21
CA GLN A 197 -20.07 16.56 18.39
C GLN A 197 -19.73 15.09 18.18
N TYR A 198 -20.08 14.53 17.03
CA TYR A 198 -19.76 13.14 16.70
C TYR A 198 -18.26 12.94 16.56
N LEU A 199 -17.58 13.82 15.81
CA LEU A 199 -16.13 13.76 15.63
C LEU A 199 -15.39 13.92 16.97
N GLY A 200 -15.79 14.88 17.80
CA GLY A 200 -15.18 15.09 19.12
C GLY A 200 -15.34 13.90 20.05
N THR A 201 -16.52 13.27 20.06
CA THR A 201 -16.79 12.06 20.85
C THR A 201 -15.91 10.92 20.38
N GLN A 202 -15.79 10.73 19.06
CA GLN A 202 -15.07 9.63 18.48
C GLN A 202 -13.54 9.79 18.63
N LEU A 203 -13.01 11.00 18.45
CA LEU A 203 -11.60 11.31 18.74
C LEU A 203 -11.25 10.98 20.19
N LYS A 204 -12.09 11.40 21.13
CA LYS A 204 -11.84 11.14 22.56
C LYS A 204 -11.92 9.65 22.90
N LYS A 205 -12.87 8.94 22.30
CA LYS A 205 -13.05 7.50 22.52
C LYS A 205 -11.83 6.70 22.02
N GLU A 206 -11.36 6.99 20.80
CA GLU A 206 -10.30 6.19 20.16
C GLU A 206 -8.89 6.63 20.57
N THR A 207 -8.66 7.93 20.79
CA THR A 207 -7.31 8.45 21.12
C THR A 207 -7.09 8.72 22.61
N GLY A 208 -8.16 8.58 23.42
CA GLY A 208 -8.17 8.98 24.83
C GLY A 208 -8.00 10.48 25.08
N SER A 209 -7.93 11.31 24.02
CA SER A 209 -7.54 12.72 24.10
C SER A 209 -8.55 13.60 23.36
N SER A 210 -8.79 14.82 23.86
CA SER A 210 -9.64 15.78 23.16
C SER A 210 -8.94 16.38 21.93
N PHE A 211 -9.71 16.92 20.98
CA PHE A 211 -9.16 17.58 19.78
C PHE A 211 -8.13 18.67 20.14
N THR A 212 -8.43 19.50 21.14
CA THR A 212 -7.54 20.57 21.61
C THR A 212 -6.26 20.01 22.24
N GLU A 213 -6.33 18.89 22.96
CA GLU A 213 -5.14 18.20 23.49
C GLU A 213 -4.27 17.63 22.37
N ILE A 214 -4.89 17.04 21.34
CA ILE A 214 -4.18 16.50 20.18
C ILE A 214 -3.40 17.61 19.47
N ILE A 215 -4.06 18.74 19.15
CA ILE A 215 -3.38 19.91 18.55
C ILE A 215 -2.24 20.38 19.44
N ARG A 216 -2.48 20.49 20.75
CA ARG A 216 -1.46 20.94 21.70
C ARG A 216 -0.23 20.04 21.66
N ARG A 217 -0.41 18.71 21.64
CA ARG A 217 0.70 17.76 21.55
C ARG A 217 1.52 17.94 20.28
N TYR A 218 0.87 18.10 19.12
CA TYR A 218 1.57 18.39 17.85
C TYR A 218 2.36 19.69 17.92
N LYS A 219 1.75 20.77 18.41
CA LYS A 219 2.42 22.07 18.57
C LYS A 219 3.65 21.97 19.49
N ILE A 220 3.53 21.31 20.64
CA ILE A 220 4.65 21.17 21.58
C ILE A 220 5.75 20.26 21.02
N ALA A 221 5.40 19.18 20.31
CA ALA A 221 6.39 18.35 19.63
C ALA A 221 7.19 19.16 18.60
N HIS A 222 6.52 20.02 17.82
CA HIS A 222 7.18 20.91 16.87
C HIS A 222 8.06 21.97 17.56
N VAL A 223 7.61 22.56 18.67
CA VAL A 223 8.44 23.47 19.47
C VAL A 223 9.70 22.76 19.97
N LYS A 224 9.60 21.52 20.47
CA LYS A 224 10.77 20.74 20.91
C LYS A 224 11.77 20.56 19.77
N GLN A 225 11.31 20.16 18.58
CA GLN A 225 12.18 20.02 17.41
C GLN A 225 12.88 21.33 17.07
N LEU A 226 12.13 22.43 16.93
CA LEU A 226 12.70 23.74 16.61
C LEU A 226 13.69 24.26 17.66
N LEU A 227 13.50 23.91 18.94
CA LEU A 227 14.43 24.30 20.01
C LEU A 227 15.78 23.59 19.91
N LEU A 228 15.80 22.33 19.42
CA LEU A 228 17.00 21.50 19.28
C LEU A 228 17.70 21.72 17.94
N ASP A 229 16.93 21.87 16.87
CA ASP A 229 17.46 21.90 15.50
C ASP A 229 17.86 23.31 15.06
N THR A 230 17.48 24.35 15.81
CA THR A 230 17.67 25.76 15.41
C THR A 230 18.04 26.70 16.55
N GLU A 231 18.75 27.78 16.22
CA GLU A 231 19.02 28.91 17.12
C GLU A 231 17.94 30.00 17.09
N LEU A 232 16.75 29.69 16.56
CA LEU A 232 15.68 30.68 16.41
C LEU A 232 15.24 31.25 17.78
N LYS A 233 14.84 32.53 17.75
CA LYS A 233 14.27 33.21 18.93
C LYS A 233 12.90 32.63 19.25
N LEU A 234 12.51 32.61 20.53
CA LEU A 234 11.22 32.06 20.97
C LEU A 234 10.00 32.65 20.24
N ASN A 235 10.06 33.92 19.85
CA ASN A 235 8.99 34.56 19.08
C ASN A 235 8.83 33.94 17.68
N GLN A 236 9.93 33.58 17.02
CA GLN A 236 9.91 32.91 15.71
C GLN A 236 9.40 31.48 15.84
N ILE A 237 9.89 30.76 16.86
CA ILE A 237 9.45 29.39 17.16
C ILE A 237 7.95 29.35 17.46
N ALA A 238 7.43 30.32 18.23
CA ALA A 238 6.00 30.43 18.49
C ALA A 238 5.20 30.55 17.19
N SER A 239 5.61 31.45 16.30
CA SER A 239 4.94 31.65 15.01
C SER A 239 4.98 30.39 14.15
N MET A 240 6.12 29.71 14.06
CA MET A 240 6.27 28.49 13.25
C MET A 240 5.47 27.31 13.80
N ALA A 241 5.37 27.19 15.13
CA ALA A 241 4.56 26.17 15.77
C ALA A 241 3.06 26.52 15.87
N GLY A 242 2.62 27.62 15.23
CA GLY A 242 1.21 28.03 15.21
C GLY A 242 0.70 28.59 16.54
N PHE A 243 1.56 29.18 17.36
CA PHE A 243 1.17 29.95 18.54
C PHE A 243 1.15 31.44 18.22
N SER A 244 0.01 32.09 18.46
CA SER A 244 -0.16 33.53 18.28
C SER A 244 0.56 34.36 19.36
N ASP A 245 0.80 33.77 20.54
CA ASP A 245 1.49 34.43 21.66
C ASP A 245 2.68 33.58 22.17
N PRO A 246 3.92 34.07 22.05
CA PRO A 246 5.12 33.42 22.57
C PRO A 246 5.10 33.18 24.09
N LYS A 247 4.44 34.05 24.87
CA LYS A 247 4.30 33.87 26.33
C LYS A 247 3.36 32.72 26.64
N TYR A 248 2.23 32.65 25.93
CA TYR A 248 1.31 31.51 26.02
C TYR A 248 1.99 30.20 25.61
N MET A 249 2.73 30.19 24.49
CA MET A 249 3.54 29.04 24.07
C MET A 249 4.48 28.57 25.18
N SER A 250 5.23 29.49 25.81
CA SER A 250 6.15 29.16 26.90
C SER A 250 5.44 28.57 28.12
N LYS A 251 4.25 29.09 28.46
CA LYS A 251 3.43 28.56 29.56
C LYS A 251 2.93 27.14 29.27
N VAL A 252 2.40 26.90 28.08
CA VAL A 252 1.91 25.58 27.66
C VAL A 252 3.07 24.58 27.59
N PHE A 253 4.21 24.99 27.03
CA PHE A 253 5.40 24.13 26.98
C PHE A 253 5.85 23.71 28.38
N LYS A 254 5.91 24.64 29.34
CA LYS A 254 6.25 24.30 30.73
C LYS A 254 5.25 23.33 31.36
N GLN A 255 3.96 23.47 31.07
CA GLN A 255 2.94 22.56 31.58
C GLN A 255 3.09 21.13 31.04
N GLU A 256 3.40 21.00 29.75
CA GLU A 256 3.48 19.70 29.07
C GLU A 256 4.86 19.03 29.23
N VAL A 257 5.93 19.80 29.42
CA VAL A 257 7.32 19.31 29.44
C VAL A 257 7.96 19.38 30.83
N GLY A 258 7.41 20.19 31.73
CA GLY A 258 7.91 20.38 33.11
C GLY A 258 8.98 21.46 33.27
N MET A 259 9.50 22.02 32.17
CA MET A 259 10.55 23.05 32.17
C MET A 259 10.31 24.12 31.11
N LEU A 260 10.98 25.27 31.21
CA LEU A 260 10.84 26.35 30.24
C LEU A 260 11.53 26.02 28.90
N PRO A 261 11.07 26.56 27.76
CA PRO A 261 11.70 26.36 26.45
C PRO A 261 13.21 26.63 26.43
N ASN A 262 13.66 27.71 27.06
CA ASN A 262 15.09 28.06 27.13
C ASN A 262 15.90 27.08 27.99
N GLU A 263 15.30 26.54 29.05
CA GLU A 263 15.94 25.53 29.89
C GLU A 263 16.07 24.22 29.12
N TYR A 264 15.01 23.84 28.40
CA TYR A 264 14.98 22.65 27.55
C TYR A 264 16.07 22.70 26.47
N ARG A 265 16.24 23.84 25.78
CA ARG A 265 17.32 24.04 24.82
C ARG A 265 18.69 23.82 25.48
N ARG A 266 19.00 24.57 26.54
CA ARG A 266 20.30 24.49 27.24
C ARG A 266 20.66 23.09 27.76
N MET A 267 19.68 22.25 28.07
CA MET A 267 19.92 20.90 28.57
C MET A 267 20.18 19.87 27.46
N ASN A 268 19.78 20.14 26.22
CA ASN A 268 19.78 19.17 25.13
C ASN A 268 20.57 19.61 23.88
N THR A 269 21.15 20.82 23.90
CA THR A 269 22.15 21.34 22.95
C THR A 269 23.44 21.62 23.69
#